data_AF-A0A847HF32-F1
#
_entry.id   AF-A0A847HF32-F1
#
_cell.length_a   1.000
_cell.length_b   1.000
_cell.length_c   1.000
_cell.angle_alpha   90.00
_cell.angle_beta   90.00
_cell.angle_gamma   90.00
#
_symmetry.space_group_name_H-M   'P 1'
#
loop_
_entity.id
_entity.type
_entity.pdbx_description
1 polymer ?
#
loop_
_entity_poly.entity_id
_entity_poly.type
_entity_poly.pdbx_seq_one_letter_code
_entity_poly.pdbx_strand_id
1 'polypeptide(L)' 'RPSGTEDKYKIYAESFRGEEHLKLVQQEAQAVVSQVLGQ' A
#
# COMPACT_ATOMS: atom_id res chain seq x y z
N ARG A 1 7.69 -0.41 -0.17
CA ARG A 1 9.09 -0.86 -0.37
C ARG A 1 9.12 -2.19 -1.14
N PRO A 2 10.04 -2.39 -2.09
CA PRO A 2 10.22 -3.70 -2.73
C PRO A 2 10.69 -4.75 -1.71
N SER A 3 10.31 -6.00 -1.91
CA SER A 3 10.85 -7.15 -1.17
C SER A 3 12.27 -7.47 -1.64
N GLY A 4 13.11 -7.99 -0.75
CA GLY A 4 14.49 -8.35 -1.09
C GLY A 4 14.67 -9.80 -1.56
N THR A 5 13.64 -10.63 -1.44
CA THR A 5 13.73 -12.09 -1.67
C THR A 5 12.62 -12.63 -2.56
N GLU A 6 11.62 -11.81 -2.88
CA GLU A 6 10.41 -12.23 -3.60
C GLU A 6 10.02 -11.12 -4.57
N ASP A 7 9.40 -11.47 -5.69
CA ASP A 7 8.90 -10.49 -6.66
C ASP A 7 7.56 -9.89 -6.20
N LYS A 8 7.64 -9.06 -5.17
CA LYS A 8 6.51 -8.32 -4.61
C LYS A 8 6.97 -7.09 -3.87
N TYR A 9 6.06 -6.14 -3.63
CA TYR A 9 6.28 -5.00 -2.76
C TYR A 9 5.45 -5.10 -1.47
N LYS A 10 5.81 -4.30 -0.48
CA LYS A 10 5.14 -4.18 0.82
C LYS A 10 4.74 -2.72 1.06
N ILE A 11 3.48 -2.51 1.45
CA ILE A 11 2.96 -1.24 1.96
C ILE A 11 2.73 -1.42 3.46
N TYR A 12 3.24 -0.47 4.25
CA TYR A 12 2.97 -0.38 5.68
C TYR A 12 2.19 0.91 5.89
N ALA A 13 1.06 0.81 6.58
CA ALA A 13 0.19 1.94 6.84
C ALA A 13 -0.36 1.83 8.27
N GLU A 14 -0.66 2.96 8.85
CA GLU A 14 -1.32 3.10 10.14
C GLU A 14 -2.40 4.17 10.04
N SER A 15 -3.38 4.10 10.93
CA SER A 15 -4.48 5.06 10.99
C SER A 15 -4.90 5.26 12.44
N PHE A 16 -4.90 6.52 12.88
CA PHE A 16 -5.45 6.91 14.17
C PHE A 16 -6.99 6.98 14.18
N ARG A 17 -7.63 6.83 13.01
CA ARG A 17 -9.09 6.97 12.83
C ARG A 17 -9.80 5.61 12.77
N GLY A 18 -9.12 4.53 13.14
CA GLY A 18 -9.65 3.17 13.14
C GLY A 18 -9.45 2.41 11.83
N GLU A 19 -10.00 1.20 11.80
CA GLU A 19 -9.75 0.19 10.76
C GLU A 19 -10.34 0.56 9.39
N GLU A 20 -11.51 1.18 9.35
CA GLU A 20 -12.12 1.57 8.06
C GLU A 20 -11.24 2.59 7.33
N HIS A 21 -10.76 3.60 8.06
CA HIS A 21 -9.84 4.57 7.51
C HIS A 21 -8.49 3.94 7.17
N LEU A 22 -8.00 2.96 7.95
CA LEU A 22 -6.79 2.22 7.60
C LEU A 22 -6.93 1.50 6.25
N LYS A 23 -8.07 0.84 6.01
CA LYS A 23 -8.34 0.15 4.74
C LYS A 23 -8.38 1.13 3.58
N LEU A 24 -9.01 2.30 3.75
CA LEU A 24 -9.03 3.34 2.73
C LEU A 24 -7.61 3.81 2.38
N VAL A 25 -6.80 4.13 3.39
CA VAL A 25 -5.40 4.55 3.21
C VAL A 25 -4.59 3.48 2.48
N GLN A 26 -4.78 2.20 2.83
CA GLN A 26 -4.09 1.08 2.16
C GLN A 26 -4.49 0.96 0.69
N GLN A 27 -5.78 1.09 0.38
CA GLN A 27 -6.29 1.04 -0.99
C GLN A 27 -5.74 2.18 -1.86
N GLU A 28 -5.76 3.41 -1.34
CA GLU A 28 -5.22 4.58 -2.05
C GLU A 28 -3.71 4.45 -2.26
N ALA A 29 -2.97 4.00 -1.24
CA ALA A 29 -1.53 3.75 -1.37
C ALA A 29 -1.22 2.69 -2.44
N GLN A 30 -2.02 1.62 -2.52
CA GLN A 30 -1.88 0.61 -3.55
C GLN A 30 -2.14 1.19 -4.95
N ALA A 31 -3.19 2.00 -5.12
CA ALA A 31 -3.53 2.63 -6.39
C ALA A 31 -2.40 3.55 -6.90
N VAL A 32 -1.80 4.35 -6.01
CA VAL A 32 -0.65 5.21 -6.37
C VAL A 32 0.55 4.38 -6.82
N VAL A 33 0.87 3.30 -6.11
CA VAL A 33 1.98 2.42 -6.49
C VAL A 33 1.71 1.75 -7.83
N SER A 34 0.51 1.23 -8.06
CA SER A 34 0.12 0.63 -9.34
C SER A 34 0.26 1.62 -10.50
N GLN A 35 -0.23 2.85 -10.34
CA GLN A 35 -0.12 3.89 -11.36
C GLN A 35 1.33 4.20 -11.72
N VAL A 36 2.23 4.30 -10.73
CA VAL A 36 3.66 4.59 -10.96
C VAL A 36 4.39 3.41 -11.59
N LEU A 37 4.04 2.19 -11.21
CA LEU A 37 4.63 0.96 -11.77
C LEU A 37 4.02 0.56 -13.12
N GLY A 38 2.95 1.21 -13.57
CA GLY A 38 2.24 0.88 -14.80
C GLY A 38 1.50 -0.46 -14.72
N GLN A 39 1.00 -0.81 -13.53
CA GLN A 39 0.23 -2.04 -13.25
C GLN A 39 -1.28 -1.78 -13.18
#